data_AF-X1I1S0-F1
#
_entry.id   AF-X1I1S0-F1
#
_cell.length_a   1.000
_cell.length_b   1.000
_cell.length_c   1.000
_cell.angle_alpha   90.00
_cell.angle_beta   90.00
_cell.angle_gamma   90.00
#
_symmetry.space_group_name_H-M   'P 1'
#
loop_
_entity.id
_entity.type
_entity.pdbx_description
1 polymer ?
#
loop_
_entity_poly.entity_id
_entity_poly.type
_entity_poly.pdbx_seq_one_letter_code
_entity_poly.pdbx_strand_id
1 'polypeptide(L)'
;MGLERRRGAFDICGITEAVEKEGGEIVNFSLKGYEKIKIPYAKKLEEINLARPILEADVVVSLPKLKTHELTLLTGAVKNFFGCVPSADRFEAHRLSKVEEFSQAVVDIYSVCQPKLAIMDAVVAMEGEGPSAGDPIWLWDSSCLP
;
A
#
# COMPACT_ATOMS: atom_id res chain seq x y z
N MET A 1 15.23 -18.36 -27.91
CA MET A 1 14.04 -19.05 -27.38
C MET A 1 13.38 -18.08 -26.40
N GLY A 2 12.30 -17.43 -26.82
CA GLY A 2 11.79 -16.20 -26.18
C GLY A 2 11.31 -16.46 -24.76
N LEU A 3 11.80 -15.67 -23.80
CA LEU A 3 11.12 -15.52 -22.53
C LEU A 3 9.80 -14.81 -22.82
N GLU A 4 8.70 -15.55 -22.85
CA GLU A 4 7.39 -14.91 -22.75
C GLU A 4 7.38 -14.07 -21.47
N ARG A 5 7.11 -12.77 -21.63
CA ARG A 5 7.01 -11.82 -20.54
C ARG A 5 5.84 -12.29 -19.66
N ARG A 6 6.13 -12.91 -18.51
CA ARG A 6 5.09 -13.26 -17.53
C ARG A 6 4.34 -11.96 -17.19
N ARG A 7 3.03 -11.93 -17.45
CA ARG A 7 2.18 -10.78 -17.13
C ARG A 7 2.26 -10.52 -15.63
N GLY A 8 2.70 -9.33 -15.26
CA GLY A 8 2.73 -8.89 -13.86
C GLY A 8 1.33 -8.52 -13.36
N ALA A 9 1.21 -8.25 -12.06
CA ALA A 9 -0.07 -7.83 -11.48
C ALA A 9 -0.68 -6.62 -12.20
N PHE A 10 0.14 -5.63 -12.58
CA PHE A 10 -0.30 -4.43 -13.31
C PHE A 10 -0.77 -4.73 -14.74
N ASP A 11 -0.22 -5.74 -15.40
CA ASP A 11 -0.68 -6.15 -16.74
C ASP A 11 -2.01 -6.89 -16.64
N ILE A 12 -2.19 -7.73 -15.61
CA ILE A 12 -3.41 -8.52 -15.40
C ILE A 12 -4.60 -7.60 -15.08
N CYS A 13 -4.40 -6.54 -14.30
CA CYS A 13 -5.47 -5.62 -13.92
C CYS A 13 -5.62 -4.40 -14.85
N GLY A 14 -4.86 -4.32 -15.94
CA GLY A 14 -4.96 -3.22 -16.93
C GLY A 14 -4.34 -1.90 -16.49
N ILE A 15 -3.63 -1.85 -15.36
CA ILE A 15 -2.94 -0.64 -14.89
C ILE A 15 -1.83 -0.23 -15.86
N THR A 16 -1.09 -1.19 -16.43
CA THR A 16 -0.04 -0.90 -17.42
C THR A 16 -0.60 -0.13 -18.62
N GLU A 17 -1.69 -0.62 -19.21
CA GLU A 17 -2.34 0.03 -20.35
C GLU A 17 -2.86 1.42 -20.00
N ALA A 18 -3.52 1.57 -18.85
CA ALA A 18 -4.05 2.86 -18.40
C ALA A 18 -2.94 3.90 -18.20
N VAL A 19 -1.81 3.50 -17.61
CA VAL A 19 -0.66 4.38 -17.39
C VAL A 19 -0.01 4.77 -18.72
N GLU A 20 0.25 3.81 -19.61
CA GLU A 20 0.88 4.06 -20.92
C GLU A 20 0.02 4.97 -21.81
N LYS A 21 -1.30 4.75 -21.83
CA LYS A 21 -2.25 5.55 -22.61
C LYS A 21 -2.21 7.03 -22.23
N GLU A 22 -2.06 7.34 -20.95
CA GLU A 22 -2.01 8.71 -20.44
C GLU A 22 -0.57 9.26 -20.37
N GLY A 23 0.42 8.51 -20.89
CA GLY A 23 1.83 8.93 -20.93
C GLY A 23 2.57 8.88 -19.60
N GLY A 24 2.07 8.11 -18.62
CA GLY A 24 2.70 7.93 -17.32
C GLY A 24 3.80 6.85 -17.29
N GLU A 25 4.47 6.72 -16.15
CA GLU A 25 5.51 5.70 -15.89
C GLU A 25 5.10 4.81 -14.72
N ILE A 26 5.27 3.49 -14.87
CA ILE A 26 5.23 2.57 -13.73
C ILE A 26 6.61 2.50 -13.09
N VAL A 27 6.69 2.93 -11.84
CA VAL A 27 7.94 2.99 -11.10
C VAL A 27 8.01 1.88 -10.05
N ASN A 28 9.07 1.07 -10.11
CA ASN A 28 9.41 0.13 -9.05
C ASN A 28 10.32 0.80 -8.01
N PHE A 29 9.81 1.01 -6.80
CA PHE A 29 10.55 1.67 -5.72
C PHE A 29 11.88 0.99 -5.38
N SER A 30 11.96 -0.34 -5.47
CA SER A 30 13.21 -1.07 -5.21
C SER A 30 14.31 -0.79 -6.23
N LEU A 31 13.97 -0.31 -7.43
CA LEU A 31 14.95 0.09 -8.45
C LEU A 31 15.36 1.56 -8.35
N LYS A 32 14.50 2.43 -7.81
CA LYS A 32 14.81 3.86 -7.62
C LYS A 32 15.47 4.16 -6.27
N GLY A 33 15.35 3.23 -5.31
CA GLY A 33 15.99 3.30 -4.01
C GLY A 33 15.15 3.99 -2.93
N TYR A 34 15.72 4.03 -1.73
CA TYR A 34 15.08 4.54 -0.52
C TYR A 34 16.02 5.50 0.19
N GLU A 35 15.46 6.42 0.96
CA GLU A 35 16.20 7.36 1.81
C GLU A 35 15.77 7.18 3.27
N LYS A 36 16.73 7.22 4.19
CA LYS A 36 16.47 7.05 5.61
C LYS A 36 15.94 8.35 6.21
N ILE A 37 14.75 8.28 6.79
CA ILE A 37 14.03 9.39 7.41
C ILE A 37 13.81 9.08 8.88
N LYS A 38 14.12 10.05 9.75
CA LYS A 38 13.73 10.01 11.17
C LYS A 38 12.27 10.42 11.29
N ILE A 39 11.51 9.70 12.12
CA ILE A 39 10.09 9.96 12.30
C ILE A 39 9.89 10.91 13.49
N PRO A 40 9.40 12.14 13.26
CA PRO A 40 9.10 13.06 14.36
C PRO A 40 8.00 12.47 15.26
N TYR A 41 8.21 12.52 16.58
CA TYR A 41 7.25 12.02 17.57
C TYR A 41 6.87 10.54 17.42
N ALA A 42 7.78 9.75 16.86
CA ALA A 42 7.69 8.30 16.73
C ALA A 42 7.16 7.62 18.00
N LYS A 43 6.34 6.58 17.81
CA LYS A 43 5.78 5.79 18.91
C LYS A 43 6.31 4.36 18.93
N LYS A 44 6.63 3.80 17.77
CA LYS A 44 7.13 2.43 17.58
C LYS A 44 8.34 2.36 16.65
N LEU A 45 8.39 3.17 15.59
CA LEU A 45 9.50 3.21 14.64
C LEU A 45 10.21 4.56 14.72
N GLU A 46 11.46 4.59 15.18
CA GLU A 46 12.22 5.85 15.29
C GLU A 46 12.69 6.39 13.93
N GLU A 47 13.01 5.49 12.99
CA GLU A 47 13.42 5.80 11.64
C GLU A 47 12.95 4.72 10.66
N ILE A 48 12.77 5.12 9.40
CA ILE A 48 12.41 4.24 8.28
C ILE A 48 13.18 4.63 7.02
N ASN A 49 13.22 3.74 6.04
CA ASN A 49 13.66 4.02 4.69
C ASN A 49 12.42 4.24 3.82
N LEU A 50 12.24 5.46 3.31
CA LEU A 50 11.11 5.82 2.47
C LEU A 50 11.53 5.85 0.99
N ALA A 51 10.67 5.35 0.10
CA ALA A 51 10.94 5.32 -1.33
C ALA A 51 11.23 6.72 -1.87
N ARG A 52 12.36 6.89 -2.57
CA ARG A 52 12.76 8.19 -3.13
C ARG A 52 11.70 8.84 -4.03
N PRO A 53 10.99 8.10 -4.91
CA PRO A 53 9.92 8.70 -5.70
C PRO A 53 8.79 9.34 -4.87
N ILE A 54 8.56 8.89 -3.63
CA ILE A 54 7.57 9.51 -2.73
C ILE A 54 8.09 10.83 -2.16
N LEU A 55 9.40 10.90 -1.85
CA LEU A 55 10.06 12.09 -1.33
C LEU A 55 10.27 13.18 -2.40
N GLU A 56 10.55 12.75 -3.64
CA GLU A 56 10.86 13.63 -4.76
C GLU A 56 9.59 14.16 -5.47
N ALA A 57 8.42 13.60 -5.18
CA ALA A 57 7.16 14.02 -5.80
C ALA A 57 6.66 15.36 -5.22
N ASP A 58 6.23 16.27 -6.09
CA ASP A 58 5.56 17.51 -5.68
C ASP A 58 4.21 17.24 -5.00
N VAL A 59 3.50 16.21 -5.49
CA VAL A 59 2.18 15.81 -5.00
C VAL A 59 2.04 14.30 -5.04
N VAL A 60 1.57 13.72 -3.94
CA VAL A 60 1.23 12.30 -3.85
C VAL A 60 -0.29 12.13 -3.81
N VAL A 61 -0.82 11.31 -4.73
CA VAL A 61 -2.22 10.85 -4.74
C VAL A 61 -2.24 9.34 -4.50
N SER A 62 -3.00 8.89 -3.50
CA SER A 62 -3.06 7.49 -3.08
C SER A 62 -4.32 6.81 -3.60
N LEU A 63 -4.15 5.62 -4.20
CA LEU A 63 -5.25 4.80 -4.75
C LEU A 63 -5.32 3.42 -4.05
N PRO A 64 -5.70 3.35 -2.76
CA PRO A 64 -5.78 2.09 -2.02
C PRO A 64 -6.97 1.21 -2.46
N LYS A 65 -6.84 -0.10 -2.23
CA LYS A 65 -7.94 -1.08 -2.29
C LYS A 65 -8.43 -1.41 -0.87
N LEU A 66 -9.75 -1.50 -0.68
CA LEU A 66 -10.35 -1.92 0.58
C LEU A 66 -10.26 -3.45 0.75
N LYS A 67 -9.65 -3.91 1.84
CA LYS A 67 -9.60 -5.32 2.24
C LYS A 67 -9.52 -5.49 3.76
N THR A 68 -9.89 -6.66 4.28
CA THR A 68 -9.59 -7.06 5.66
C THR A 68 -8.09 -7.32 5.85
N HIS A 69 -7.65 -7.22 7.10
CA HIS A 69 -6.27 -7.52 7.50
C HIS A 69 -6.19 -7.93 8.96
N GLU A 70 -5.55 -9.06 9.26
CA GLU A 70 -5.49 -9.62 10.62
C GLU A 70 -4.95 -8.63 11.69
N LEU A 71 -3.88 -7.87 11.38
CA LEU A 71 -3.22 -7.01 12.37
C LEU A 71 -3.70 -5.55 12.39
N THR A 72 -4.57 -5.14 11.46
CA THR A 72 -5.13 -3.76 11.42
C THR A 72 -6.65 -3.75 11.27
N LEU A 73 -7.28 -4.93 11.30
CA LEU A 73 -8.68 -5.22 10.97
C LEU A 73 -9.03 -4.94 9.49
N LEU A 74 -8.62 -3.78 8.97
CA LEU A 74 -8.85 -3.31 7.61
C LEU A 74 -7.57 -2.72 7.02
N THR A 75 -7.50 -2.67 5.70
CA THR A 75 -6.62 -1.74 4.98
C THR A 75 -7.30 -0.40 4.75
N GLY A 76 -6.66 0.46 3.96
CA GLY A 76 -7.23 1.72 3.53
C GLY A 76 -6.12 2.68 3.14
N ALA A 77 -6.46 3.97 3.11
CA ALA A 77 -5.56 5.05 2.72
C ALA A 77 -4.25 5.06 3.52
N VAL A 78 -4.33 4.93 4.84
CA VAL A 78 -3.16 4.95 5.73
C VAL A 78 -2.22 3.77 5.43
N LYS A 79 -2.75 2.55 5.41
CA LYS A 79 -1.96 1.32 5.24
C LYS A 79 -1.37 1.16 3.84
N ASN A 80 -1.86 1.90 2.84
CA ASN A 80 -1.29 1.87 1.49
C ASN A 80 0.20 2.30 1.48
N PHE A 81 0.55 3.24 2.36
CA PHE A 81 1.91 3.77 2.51
C PHE A 81 2.88 2.81 3.16
N PHE A 82 2.38 1.73 3.77
CA PHE A 82 3.21 0.62 4.17
C PHE A 82 3.93 -0.02 2.97
N GLY A 83 3.43 0.16 1.74
CA GLY A 83 4.11 -0.23 0.50
C GLY A 83 5.24 0.69 0.04
N CYS A 84 5.40 1.87 0.67
CA CYS A 84 6.43 2.85 0.32
C CYS A 84 7.76 2.63 1.05
N VAL A 85 7.82 1.66 1.96
CA VAL A 85 9.04 1.28 2.70
C VAL A 85 9.52 -0.10 2.23
N PRO A 86 10.84 -0.41 2.29
CA PRO A 86 11.38 -1.67 1.81
C PRO A 86 10.92 -2.84 2.69
N SER A 87 11.10 -4.06 2.17
CA SER A 87 10.72 -5.28 2.90
C SER A 87 11.33 -5.38 4.30
N ALA A 88 12.57 -4.92 4.51
CA ALA A 88 13.23 -4.95 5.82
C ALA A 88 12.42 -4.17 6.87
N ASP A 89 12.06 -2.92 6.59
CA ASP A 89 11.29 -2.07 7.50
C ASP A 89 9.87 -2.59 7.70
N ARG A 90 9.28 -3.18 6.66
CA ARG A 90 8.00 -3.90 6.79
C ARG A 90 8.12 -5.06 7.76
N PHE A 91 9.21 -5.84 7.72
CA PHE A 91 9.43 -6.93 8.67
C PHE A 91 9.62 -6.41 10.09
N GLU A 92 10.35 -5.31 10.30
CA GLU A 92 10.50 -4.68 11.63
C GLU A 92 9.14 -4.29 12.21
N ALA A 93 8.29 -3.63 11.42
CA ALA A 93 6.94 -3.29 11.85
C ALA A 93 6.12 -4.55 12.20
N HIS A 94 6.14 -5.60 11.38
CA HIS A 94 5.40 -6.84 11.64
C HIS A 94 5.87 -7.63 12.86
N ARG A 95 7.09 -7.40 13.38
CA ARG A 95 7.52 -8.00 14.66
C ARG A 95 6.69 -7.49 15.83
N LEU A 96 6.04 -6.34 15.68
CA LEU A 96 5.01 -5.84 16.59
C LEU A 96 3.74 -6.64 16.33
N SER A 97 3.62 -7.81 16.95
CA SER A 97 2.55 -8.78 16.67
C SER A 97 1.19 -8.42 17.26
N LYS A 98 1.11 -7.38 18.09
CA LYS A 98 -0.16 -6.88 18.65
C LYS A 98 -0.78 -5.85 17.72
N VAL A 99 -2.09 -5.92 17.55
CA VAL A 99 -2.89 -5.05 16.66
C VAL A 99 -2.60 -3.58 16.93
N GLU A 100 -2.59 -3.15 18.19
CA GLU A 100 -2.38 -1.75 18.57
C GLU A 100 -0.96 -1.28 18.24
N GLU A 101 0.03 -2.15 18.45
CA GLU A 101 1.43 -1.83 18.24
C GLU A 101 1.78 -1.78 16.75
N PHE A 102 1.32 -2.77 15.98
CA PHE A 102 1.46 -2.77 14.53
C PHE A 102 0.76 -1.56 13.90
N SER A 103 -0.47 -1.27 14.33
CA SER A 103 -1.23 -0.12 13.85
C SER A 103 -0.49 1.18 14.12
N GLN A 104 0.14 1.32 15.29
CA GLN A 104 0.95 2.48 15.61
C GLN A 104 2.20 2.60 14.73
N ALA A 105 2.88 1.50 14.40
CA ALA A 105 4.00 1.52 13.46
C ALA A 105 3.56 1.89 12.03
N VAL A 106 2.38 1.45 11.60
CA VAL A 106 1.79 1.87 10.32
C VAL A 106 1.50 3.38 10.32
N VAL A 107 1.01 3.93 11.44
CA VAL A 107 0.80 5.38 11.60
C VAL A 107 2.12 6.15 11.61
N ASP A 108 3.16 5.63 12.25
CA ASP A 108 4.49 6.24 12.22
C ASP A 108 5.00 6.36 10.78
N ILE A 109 4.90 5.30 9.97
CA ILE A 109 5.25 5.35 8.54
C ILE A 109 4.42 6.40 7.80
N TYR A 110 3.10 6.38 7.98
CA TYR A 110 2.19 7.30 7.31
C TYR A 110 2.48 8.77 7.66
N SER A 111 2.95 9.05 8.89
CA SER A 111 3.18 10.41 9.37
C SER A 111 4.21 11.20 8.56
N VAL A 112 5.13 10.52 7.87
CA VAL A 112 6.19 11.15 7.06
C VAL A 112 5.94 11.04 5.55
N CYS A 113 4.80 10.50 5.10
CA CYS A 113 4.49 10.31 3.69
C CYS A 113 3.00 10.53 3.35
N GLN A 114 2.38 11.55 3.94
CA GLN A 114 0.96 11.81 3.78
C GLN A 114 0.60 12.23 2.33
N PRO A 115 -0.43 11.64 1.71
CA PRO A 115 -0.90 12.09 0.41
C PRO A 115 -1.62 13.42 0.49
N LYS A 116 -1.65 14.15 -0.63
CA LYS A 116 -2.55 15.30 -0.79
C LYS A 116 -4.01 14.87 -0.97
N LEU A 117 -4.22 13.70 -1.58
CA LEU A 117 -5.54 13.12 -1.85
C LEU A 117 -5.46 11.59 -1.80
N ALA A 118 -6.46 10.95 -1.20
CA ALA A 118 -6.63 9.51 -1.27
C ALA A 118 -8.01 9.17 -1.84
N ILE A 119 -8.06 8.36 -2.89
CA ILE A 119 -9.30 7.86 -3.51
C ILE A 119 -9.27 6.34 -3.40
N MET A 120 -10.08 5.80 -2.50
CA MET A 120 -10.11 4.35 -2.25
C MET A 120 -11.10 3.65 -3.18
N ASP A 121 -10.65 2.61 -3.86
CA ASP A 121 -11.53 1.70 -4.58
C ASP A 121 -12.08 0.64 -3.61
N ALA A 122 -13.39 0.74 -3.39
CA ALA A 122 -14.19 -0.17 -2.59
C ALA A 122 -15.33 -0.81 -3.40
N VAL A 123 -15.29 -0.79 -4.74
CA VAL A 123 -16.33 -1.41 -5.58
C VAL A 123 -16.35 -2.92 -5.37
N VAL A 124 -15.16 -3.52 -5.41
CA VAL A 124 -14.91 -4.91 -4.99
C VAL A 124 -13.94 -4.84 -3.82
N ALA A 125 -14.40 -5.12 -2.60
CA ALA A 125 -13.53 -5.26 -1.44
C ALA A 125 -13.09 -6.71 -1.27
N MET A 126 -12.30 -6.99 -0.24
CA MET A 126 -11.96 -8.35 0.17
C MET A 126 -12.24 -8.53 1.66
N GLU A 127 -12.97 -9.59 2.01
CA GLU A 127 -13.28 -9.97 3.40
C GLU A 127 -12.66 -11.32 3.80
N GLY A 128 -12.78 -11.72 5.07
CA GLY A 128 -12.18 -12.96 5.58
C GLY A 128 -10.70 -12.82 5.94
N GLU A 129 -9.92 -13.88 5.72
CA GLU A 129 -8.50 -14.03 6.14
C GLU A 129 -7.52 -13.27 5.21
N GLY A 130 -7.71 -11.95 5.14
CA GLY A 130 -6.82 -11.07 4.41
C GLY A 130 -5.47 -10.84 5.10
N PRO A 131 -4.40 -10.50 4.33
CA PRO A 131 -4.45 -9.93 2.98
C PRO A 131 -4.25 -10.93 1.84
N SER A 132 -4.09 -12.23 2.11
CA SER A 132 -3.71 -13.24 1.10
C SER A 132 -4.73 -14.35 0.87
N ALA A 133 -5.67 -14.57 1.79
CA ALA A 133 -6.62 -15.69 1.75
C ALA A 133 -8.08 -15.24 1.98
N GLY A 134 -8.41 -14.00 1.61
CA GLY A 134 -9.78 -13.49 1.70
C GLY A 134 -10.57 -13.64 0.41
N ASP A 135 -11.88 -13.45 0.53
CA ASP A 135 -12.84 -13.56 -0.56
C ASP A 135 -13.24 -12.17 -1.10
N PRO A 136 -13.36 -12.00 -2.42
CA PRO A 136 -13.82 -10.75 -3.00
C PRO A 136 -15.33 -10.56 -2.77
N ILE A 137 -15.72 -9.37 -2.31
CA ILE A 137 -17.13 -8.97 -2.10
C ILE A 137 -17.45 -7.69 -2.87
N TRP A 138 -18.62 -7.66 -3.50
CA TRP A 138 -19.12 -6.48 -4.20
C TRP A 138 -19.89 -5.58 -3.23
N LEU A 139 -19.33 -4.43 -2.84
CA LEU A 139 -19.97 -3.56 -1.85
C LEU A 139 -21.05 -2.64 -2.44
N TRP A 140 -21.20 -2.62 -3.76
CA TRP A 140 -22.21 -1.79 -4.45
C TRP A 140 -23.48 -2.55 -4.81
N ASP A 141 -23.48 -3.88 -4.69
CA ASP A 141 -24.68 -4.68 -4.93
C ASP A 141 -25.61 -4.61 -3.70
N SER A 142 -26.84 -4.18 -3.93
CA SER A 142 -27.92 -4.17 -2.93
C SER A 142 -28.21 -5.54 -2.30
N SER A 143 -27.78 -6.65 -2.93
CA SER A 143 -27.89 -7.99 -2.36
C SER A 143 -26.93 -8.25 -1.19
N CYS A 144 -25.92 -7.38 -1.00
CA CYS A 144 -24.91 -7.47 0.06
C CYS A 144 -25.18 -6.55 1.26
N LEU A 145 -26.30 -5.81 1.29
CA LEU A 145 -26.74 -5.06 2.47
C LEU A 145 -27.62 -5.98 3.36
N PRO A 146 -27.35 -6.06 4.67
CA PRO A 146 -28.14 -6.89 5.59
C PRO A 146 -29.59 -6.41 5.74
#